data_AF-F0NDJ0-F1
#
_entry.id   AF-F0NDJ0-F1
#
_cell.length_a   1.000
_cell.length_b   1.000
_cell.length_c   1.000
_cell.angle_alpha   90.00
_cell.angle_beta   90.00
_cell.angle_gamma   90.00
#
_symmetry.space_group_name_H-M   'P 1'
#
loop_
_entity.id
_entity.type
_entity.pdbx_description
1 polymer ?
#
loop_
_entity_poly.entity_id
_entity_poly.type
_entity_poly.pdbx_seq_one_letter_code
_entity_poly.pdbx_strand_id
1 'polypeptide(L)'
;MYADLIEREITQDYKVDVDLKLDNAYIVGAGDSYAVALTIESKTNGRFKALDPFEGLFYENLDRPLVIVSVSGRPKLNILLARKFKGKTKLYVITANEESQLAKFADYLILIPYKSSQPLPGTLSFLMSLSAIYSLAGEKGDDIKESDRSLNLSNNPFFIGYKEGYGIAYYAMLKFAEIFGYTTNSERFEQFCHSPIFMTENRQIILFRIGNEREIELINSVDYTDIQFTNCNGAFCNAIILMKSIVNKMRKEKWDKIYFLENKKILNVSSKMIY
;
A
#
# COMPACT_ATOMS: atom_id res chain seq x y z
N MET A 1 21.00 -1.13 -11.97
CA MET A 1 20.78 -1.01 -10.51
C MET A 1 19.29 -1.16 -10.22
N TYR A 2 18.89 -1.77 -9.10
CA TYR A 2 17.48 -1.92 -8.72
C TYR A 2 16.74 -0.58 -8.64
N ALA A 3 17.42 0.48 -8.21
CA ALA A 3 16.87 1.83 -8.17
C ALA A 3 16.40 2.32 -9.55
N ASP A 4 17.10 1.97 -10.65
CA ASP A 4 16.70 2.38 -12.00
C ASP A 4 15.46 1.61 -12.49
N LEU A 5 15.29 0.36 -12.04
CA LEU A 5 14.12 -0.44 -12.38
C LEU A 5 12.88 0.06 -11.64
N ILE A 6 13.03 0.40 -10.36
CA ILE A 6 11.98 1.03 -9.58
C ILE A 6 11.62 2.39 -10.18
N GLU A 7 12.61 3.21 -10.56
CA GLU A 7 12.35 4.50 -11.20
C GLU A 7 11.54 4.35 -12.51
N ARG A 8 11.88 3.37 -13.35
CA ARG A 8 11.11 3.06 -14.57
C ARG A 8 9.67 2.64 -14.25
N GLU A 9 9.44 1.89 -13.18
CA GLU A 9 8.09 1.53 -12.73
C GLU A 9 7.29 2.78 -12.30
N ILE A 10 7.91 3.73 -11.59
CA ILE A 10 7.24 4.95 -11.12
C ILE A 10 6.80 5.85 -12.30
N THR A 11 7.54 5.84 -13.41
CA THR A 11 7.23 6.68 -14.59
C THR A 11 6.20 6.09 -15.54
N GLN A 12 5.81 4.82 -15.35
CA GLN A 12 4.81 4.18 -16.20
C GLN A 12 3.40 4.64 -15.85
N ASP A 13 2.51 4.58 -16.84
CA ASP A 13 1.09 4.79 -16.59
C ASP A 13 0.57 3.67 -15.68
N TYR A 14 -0.05 4.10 -14.58
CA TYR A 14 -0.61 3.21 -13.56
C TYR A 14 -2.14 3.25 -13.58
N LYS A 15 -2.77 4.09 -14.41
CA LYS A 15 -4.21 4.22 -14.43
C LYS A 15 -4.87 2.93 -14.91
N VAL A 16 -5.84 2.48 -14.12
CA VAL A 16 -6.68 1.32 -14.43
C VAL A 16 -8.13 1.78 -14.33
N ASP A 17 -8.80 1.84 -15.47
CA ASP A 17 -10.22 2.13 -15.56
C ASP A 17 -11.03 0.85 -15.48
N VAL A 18 -11.94 0.80 -14.50
CA VAL A 18 -12.86 -0.31 -14.30
C VAL A 18 -14.22 0.09 -14.87
N ASP A 19 -14.83 -0.81 -15.64
CA ASP A 19 -16.09 -0.58 -16.37
C ASP A 19 -17.35 -0.60 -15.48
N LEU A 20 -17.18 -0.81 -14.17
CA LEU A 20 -18.24 -0.87 -13.19
C LEU A 20 -17.88 -0.13 -11.91
N LYS A 21 -18.91 0.24 -11.15
CA LYS A 21 -18.77 0.90 -9.85
C LYS A 21 -19.55 0.14 -8.79
N LEU A 22 -19.01 0.09 -7.58
CA LEU A 22 -19.68 -0.49 -6.41
C LEU A 22 -19.95 0.59 -5.36
N ASP A 23 -21.12 0.49 -4.74
CA ASP A 23 -21.52 1.41 -3.67
C ASP A 23 -20.80 1.09 -2.35
N ASN A 24 -20.52 -0.18 -2.09
CA ASN A 24 -19.80 -0.67 -0.91
C ASN A 24 -19.16 -2.03 -1.18
N ALA A 25 -18.15 -2.40 -0.39
CA ALA A 25 -17.52 -3.73 -0.41
C ALA A 25 -16.62 -3.96 0.81
N TYR A 26 -16.34 -5.23 1.12
CA TYR A 26 -15.14 -5.60 1.86
C TYR A 26 -13.96 -5.72 0.91
N ILE A 27 -12.83 -5.11 1.26
CA ILE A 27 -11.60 -5.12 0.47
C ILE A 27 -10.56 -5.92 1.22
N VAL A 28 -10.10 -7.00 0.59
CA VAL A 28 -9.15 -7.94 1.16
C VAL A 28 -7.88 -7.96 0.35
N GLY A 29 -6.74 -8.02 1.05
CA GLY A 29 -5.42 -8.16 0.46
C GLY A 29 -4.40 -8.50 1.54
N ALA A 30 -3.17 -8.79 1.14
CA ALA A 30 -2.05 -8.98 2.05
C ALA A 30 -0.87 -8.08 1.62
N GLY A 31 -0.09 -7.59 2.57
CA GLY A 31 1.03 -6.68 2.30
C GLY A 31 0.57 -5.41 1.59
N ASP A 32 1.16 -5.10 0.43
CA ASP A 32 0.81 -3.93 -0.38
C ASP A 32 -0.68 -3.89 -0.75
N SER A 33 -1.29 -5.04 -1.04
CA SER A 33 -2.72 -5.12 -1.33
C SER A 33 -3.58 -4.79 -0.10
N TYR A 34 -3.09 -5.02 1.12
CA TYR A 34 -3.78 -4.58 2.32
C TYR A 34 -3.63 -3.07 2.54
N ALA A 35 -2.48 -2.50 2.16
CA ALA A 35 -2.29 -1.05 2.13
C ALA A 35 -3.32 -0.36 1.19
N VAL A 36 -3.61 -0.98 0.04
CA VAL A 36 -4.68 -0.54 -0.87
C VAL A 36 -6.05 -0.55 -0.16
N ALA A 37 -6.37 -1.62 0.56
CA ALA A 37 -7.61 -1.73 1.33
C ALA A 37 -7.75 -0.64 2.41
N LEU A 38 -6.69 -0.38 3.18
CA LEU A 38 -6.66 0.69 4.20
C LEU A 38 -6.83 2.09 3.60
N THR A 39 -6.23 2.30 2.42
CA THR A 39 -6.30 3.58 1.70
C THR A 39 -7.74 3.87 1.27
N ILE A 40 -8.38 2.92 0.56
CA ILE A 40 -9.74 3.13 0.04
C ILE A 40 -10.80 3.14 1.14
N GLU A 41 -10.61 2.39 2.23
CA GLU A 41 -11.48 2.45 3.39
C GLU A 41 -11.59 3.87 3.93
N SER A 42 -10.43 4.50 4.12
CA SER A 42 -10.36 5.85 4.64
C SER A 42 -10.86 6.89 3.63
N LYS A 43 -10.58 6.70 2.34
CA LYS A 43 -11.06 7.58 1.26
C LYS A 43 -12.58 7.62 1.18
N THR A 44 -13.21 6.45 1.29
CA THR A 44 -14.65 6.28 1.15
C THR A 44 -15.41 6.41 2.47
N ASN A 45 -14.73 6.79 3.57
CA ASN A 45 -15.27 6.85 4.92
C ASN A 45 -16.01 5.56 5.34
N GLY A 46 -15.45 4.39 4.98
CA GLY A 46 -15.98 3.08 5.39
C GLY A 46 -17.06 2.47 4.49
N ARG A 47 -17.43 3.09 3.35
CA ARG A 47 -18.24 2.39 2.32
C ARG A 47 -17.49 1.15 1.82
N PHE A 48 -16.20 1.32 1.57
CA PHE A 48 -15.27 0.23 1.36
C PHE A 48 -14.63 -0.04 2.71
N LYS A 49 -14.53 -1.30 3.13
CA LYS A 49 -14.00 -1.65 4.45
C LYS A 49 -12.84 -2.63 4.30
N ALA A 50 -11.70 -2.29 4.89
CA ALA A 50 -10.55 -3.19 4.89
C ALA A 50 -10.87 -4.41 5.75
N LEU A 51 -10.53 -5.59 5.25
CA LEU A 51 -10.70 -6.85 5.96
C LEU A 51 -9.42 -7.65 5.83
N ASP A 52 -8.82 -8.01 6.98
CA ASP A 52 -7.71 -8.95 6.98
C ASP A 52 -8.19 -10.32 6.48
N PRO A 53 -7.47 -10.98 5.56
CA PRO A 53 -7.92 -12.24 4.98
C PRO A 53 -8.04 -13.37 6.01
N PHE A 54 -7.24 -13.37 7.07
CA PHE A 54 -7.32 -14.36 8.14
C PHE A 54 -8.54 -14.12 9.02
N GLU A 55 -8.80 -12.86 9.38
CA GLU A 55 -9.99 -12.47 10.14
C GLU A 55 -11.28 -12.80 9.36
N GLY A 56 -11.28 -12.53 8.05
CA GLY A 56 -12.41 -12.82 7.17
C GLY A 56 -12.83 -14.30 7.15
N LEU A 57 -11.91 -15.23 7.45
CA LEU A 57 -12.24 -16.66 7.52
C LEU A 57 -13.16 -17.01 8.69
N PHE A 58 -13.26 -16.15 9.71
CA PHE A 58 -14.16 -16.36 10.85
C PHE A 58 -15.57 -15.81 10.61
N TYR A 59 -15.80 -15.08 9.52
CA TYR A 59 -17.12 -14.56 9.15
C TYR A 59 -17.93 -15.68 8.49
N GLU A 60 -19.16 -15.91 8.95
CA GLU A 60 -20.04 -16.90 8.32
C GLU A 60 -20.71 -16.37 7.05
N ASN A 61 -21.08 -15.09 7.07
CA ASN A 61 -21.67 -14.35 5.96
C ASN A 61 -21.06 -12.95 5.85
N LEU A 62 -21.14 -12.36 4.67
CA LEU A 62 -20.77 -10.96 4.42
C LEU A 62 -22.02 -10.20 4.00
N ASP A 63 -22.22 -9.02 4.60
CA ASP A 63 -23.32 -8.10 4.29
C ASP A 63 -23.06 -7.23 3.04
N ARG A 64 -21.88 -7.37 2.43
CA ARG A 64 -21.40 -6.62 1.28
C ARG A 64 -20.69 -7.56 0.29
N PRO A 65 -20.55 -7.15 -0.99
CA PRO A 65 -19.65 -7.81 -1.92
C PRO A 65 -18.23 -7.90 -1.38
N LEU A 66 -17.48 -8.90 -1.83
CA LEU A 66 -16.08 -9.08 -1.48
C LEU A 66 -15.21 -8.79 -2.69
N VAL A 67 -14.25 -7.88 -2.52
CA VAL A 67 -13.21 -7.56 -3.50
C VAL A 67 -11.88 -8.05 -2.95
N ILE A 68 -11.19 -8.90 -3.70
CA ILE A 68 -9.88 -9.43 -3.31
C ILE A 68 -8.81 -8.86 -4.24
N VAL A 69 -7.89 -8.10 -3.68
CA VAL A 69 -6.74 -7.51 -4.39
C VAL A 69 -5.52 -8.41 -4.19
N SER A 70 -5.00 -8.96 -5.28
CA SER A 70 -3.81 -9.81 -5.23
C SER A 70 -3.12 -9.86 -6.58
N VAL A 71 -1.99 -9.18 -6.71
CA VAL A 71 -1.23 -9.08 -7.96
C VAL A 71 -0.92 -10.46 -8.55
N SER A 72 -0.43 -11.39 -7.73
CA SER A 72 -0.06 -12.74 -8.21
C SER A 72 -1.20 -13.75 -8.18
N GLY A 73 -2.27 -13.48 -7.42
CA GLY A 73 -3.36 -14.42 -7.18
C GLY A 73 -2.98 -15.70 -6.41
N ARG A 74 -1.79 -15.74 -5.78
CA ARG A 74 -1.25 -16.93 -5.08
C ARG A 74 -1.40 -16.99 -3.55
N PRO A 75 -1.56 -15.89 -2.79
CA PRO A 75 -1.65 -15.99 -1.33
C PRO A 75 -2.76 -16.94 -0.87
N LYS A 76 -2.40 -17.92 -0.03
CA LYS A 76 -3.27 -19.00 0.42
C LYS A 76 -4.53 -18.51 1.11
N LEU A 77 -4.40 -17.54 2.02
CA LEU A 77 -5.56 -17.03 2.76
C LEU A 77 -6.56 -16.31 1.84
N ASN A 78 -6.09 -15.57 0.83
CA ASN A 78 -6.96 -14.97 -0.18
C ASN A 78 -7.73 -16.03 -0.97
N ILE A 79 -7.05 -17.10 -1.39
CA ILE A 79 -7.66 -18.23 -2.11
C ILE A 79 -8.69 -18.95 -1.23
N LEU A 80 -8.36 -19.19 0.04
CA LEU A 80 -9.27 -19.83 1.00
C LEU A 80 -10.52 -18.99 1.25
N LEU A 81 -10.35 -17.68 1.39
CA LEU A 81 -11.46 -16.74 1.60
C LEU A 81 -12.37 -16.68 0.38
N ALA A 82 -11.78 -16.54 -0.82
CA ALA A 82 -12.52 -16.57 -2.08
C ALA A 82 -13.34 -17.86 -2.21
N ARG A 83 -12.73 -19.02 -1.90
CA ARG A 83 -13.42 -20.30 -1.91
C ARG A 83 -14.55 -20.37 -0.87
N LYS A 84 -14.36 -19.82 0.35
CA LYS A 84 -15.39 -19.82 1.41
C LYS A 84 -16.64 -19.04 0.97
N PHE A 85 -16.44 -17.93 0.27
CA PHE A 85 -17.51 -17.01 -0.10
C PHE A 85 -18.01 -17.14 -1.53
N LYS A 86 -17.43 -18.03 -2.34
CA LYS A 86 -17.92 -18.33 -3.69
C LYS A 86 -19.37 -18.81 -3.64
N GLY A 87 -20.24 -18.11 -4.39
CA GLY A 87 -21.68 -18.37 -4.42
C GLY A 87 -22.45 -17.87 -3.19
N LYS A 88 -21.79 -17.33 -2.16
CA LYS A 88 -22.42 -16.74 -0.97
C LYS A 88 -22.55 -15.22 -1.07
N THR A 89 -21.60 -14.57 -1.72
CA THR A 89 -21.63 -13.13 -2.05
C THR A 89 -20.98 -12.93 -3.41
N LYS A 90 -21.17 -11.73 -3.98
CA LYS A 90 -20.54 -11.35 -5.24
C LYS A 90 -19.02 -11.20 -5.01
N LEU A 91 -18.22 -11.90 -5.79
CA LEU A 91 -16.77 -11.91 -5.71
C LEU A 91 -16.12 -11.15 -6.86
N TYR A 92 -15.39 -10.10 -6.52
CA TYR A 92 -14.55 -9.35 -7.45
C TYR A 92 -13.08 -9.67 -7.15
N VAL A 93 -12.27 -9.90 -8.18
CA VAL A 93 -10.83 -10.13 -8.01
C VAL A 93 -10.06 -9.13 -8.86
N ILE A 94 -9.17 -8.36 -8.22
CA ILE A 94 -8.21 -7.48 -8.88
C ILE A 94 -6.85 -8.18 -8.89
N THR A 95 -6.31 -8.52 -10.07
CA THR A 95 -5.08 -9.30 -10.22
C THR A 95 -4.34 -8.99 -11.51
N ALA A 96 -3.04 -9.27 -11.57
CA ALA A 96 -2.26 -9.27 -12.80
C ALA A 96 -2.18 -10.67 -13.45
N ASN A 97 -2.66 -11.70 -12.74
CA ASN A 97 -2.56 -13.09 -13.14
C ASN A 97 -3.95 -13.73 -13.27
N GLU A 98 -4.48 -13.74 -14.49
CA GLU A 98 -5.78 -14.33 -14.83
C GLU A 98 -5.82 -15.86 -14.70
N GLU A 99 -4.65 -16.53 -14.79
CA GLU A 99 -4.56 -17.99 -14.71
C GLU A 99 -4.50 -18.50 -13.26
N SER A 100 -4.34 -17.58 -12.30
CA SER A 100 -4.21 -17.91 -10.88
C SER A 100 -5.42 -18.66 -10.32
N GLN A 101 -5.20 -19.46 -9.27
CA GLN A 101 -6.30 -20.14 -8.58
C GLN A 101 -7.34 -19.16 -8.02
N LEU A 102 -6.89 -17.99 -7.56
CA LEU A 102 -7.79 -16.95 -7.07
C LEU A 102 -8.72 -16.42 -8.17
N ALA A 103 -8.19 -16.15 -9.38
CA ALA A 103 -8.98 -15.63 -10.50
C ALA A 103 -10.14 -16.55 -10.88
N LYS A 104 -9.97 -17.88 -10.76
CA LYS A 104 -11.01 -18.88 -11.03
C LYS A 104 -12.21 -18.85 -10.06
N PHE A 105 -12.08 -18.14 -8.94
CA PHE A 105 -13.17 -17.93 -8.00
C PHE A 105 -13.94 -16.64 -8.22
N ALA A 106 -13.45 -15.73 -9.07
CA ALA A 106 -14.09 -14.45 -9.31
C ALA A 106 -15.43 -14.63 -10.06
N ASP A 107 -16.45 -13.89 -9.63
CA ASP A 107 -17.63 -13.62 -10.46
C ASP A 107 -17.33 -12.51 -11.46
N TYR A 108 -16.46 -11.57 -11.08
CA TYR A 108 -15.97 -10.50 -11.94
C TYR A 108 -14.45 -10.33 -11.76
N LEU A 109 -13.71 -10.43 -12.86
CA LEU A 109 -12.26 -10.33 -12.88
C LEU A 109 -11.82 -8.96 -13.40
N ILE A 110 -11.05 -8.22 -12.61
CA ILE A 110 -10.45 -6.94 -12.97
C ILE A 110 -8.96 -7.17 -13.17
N LEU A 111 -8.49 -7.07 -14.42
CA LEU A 111 -7.09 -7.25 -14.75
C LEU A 111 -6.34 -5.93 -14.65
N ILE A 112 -5.28 -5.91 -13.84
CA ILE A 112 -4.29 -4.84 -13.91
C ILE A 112 -3.21 -5.24 -14.94
N PRO A 113 -2.82 -4.35 -15.87
CA PRO A 113 -1.85 -4.66 -16.92
C PRO A 113 -0.40 -4.63 -16.42
N TYR A 114 -0.15 -5.22 -15.24
CA TYR A 114 1.17 -5.26 -14.63
C TYR A 114 1.98 -6.46 -15.13
N LYS A 115 3.20 -6.18 -15.59
CA LYS A 115 4.21 -7.20 -15.89
C LYS A 115 5.54 -6.75 -15.32
N SER A 116 6.26 -7.66 -14.68
CA SER A 116 7.63 -7.41 -14.26
C SER A 116 8.59 -8.37 -14.94
N SER A 117 9.74 -7.85 -15.39
CA SER A 117 10.84 -8.65 -15.92
C SER A 117 11.63 -9.36 -14.84
N GLN A 118 11.51 -8.94 -13.57
CA GLN A 118 12.22 -9.52 -12.44
C GLN A 118 11.50 -9.25 -11.10
N PRO A 119 11.82 -9.98 -10.02
CA PRO A 119 11.24 -9.72 -8.71
C PRO A 119 11.55 -8.29 -8.22
N LEU A 120 10.51 -7.52 -7.90
CA LEU A 120 10.59 -6.15 -7.37
C LEU A 120 9.66 -6.00 -6.15
N PRO A 121 9.95 -5.06 -5.24
CA PRO A 121 9.19 -4.82 -4.01
C PRO A 121 7.84 -4.12 -4.25
N GLY A 122 7.09 -4.49 -5.29
CA GLY A 122 5.73 -3.99 -5.56
C GLY A 122 5.61 -2.45 -5.62
N THR A 123 5.96 -1.85 -6.76
CA THR A 123 5.84 -0.39 -6.98
C THR A 123 4.73 -0.04 -7.96
N LEU A 124 4.88 -0.32 -9.26
CA LEU A 124 3.83 -0.06 -10.25
C LEU A 124 2.57 -0.90 -9.99
N SER A 125 2.74 -2.15 -9.56
CA SER A 125 1.62 -3.03 -9.22
C SER A 125 0.78 -2.52 -8.06
N PHE A 126 1.40 -1.83 -7.09
CA PHE A 126 0.69 -1.13 -6.01
C PHE A 126 -0.15 0.03 -6.56
N LEU A 127 0.45 0.91 -7.38
CA LEU A 127 -0.26 2.04 -7.99
C LEU A 127 -1.42 1.58 -8.89
N MET A 128 -1.22 0.55 -9.70
CA MET A 128 -2.27 0.00 -10.56
C MET A 128 -3.41 -0.63 -9.74
N SER A 129 -3.09 -1.35 -8.68
CA SER A 129 -4.10 -1.92 -7.76
C SER A 129 -4.88 -0.81 -7.05
N LEU A 130 -4.19 0.26 -6.65
CA LEU A 130 -4.81 1.44 -6.05
C LEU A 130 -5.72 2.18 -7.05
N SER A 131 -5.28 2.32 -8.30
CA SER A 131 -6.10 2.92 -9.36
C SER A 131 -7.35 2.10 -9.63
N ALA A 132 -7.21 0.78 -9.74
CA ALA A 132 -8.33 -0.13 -9.97
C ALA A 132 -9.37 -0.01 -8.85
N ILE A 133 -8.93 0.06 -7.59
CA ILE A 133 -9.87 0.17 -6.46
C ILE A 133 -10.55 1.54 -6.40
N TYR A 134 -9.84 2.63 -6.73
CA TYR A 134 -10.44 3.96 -6.81
C TYR A 134 -11.50 4.02 -7.91
N SER A 135 -11.17 3.49 -9.10
CA SER A 135 -12.10 3.41 -10.23
C SER A 135 -13.35 2.60 -9.87
N LEU A 136 -13.17 1.41 -9.26
CA LEU A 136 -14.25 0.55 -8.77
C LEU A 136 -15.12 1.24 -7.70
N ALA A 137 -14.53 2.07 -6.85
CA ALA A 137 -15.25 2.81 -5.81
C ALA A 137 -15.95 4.09 -6.31
N GLY A 138 -15.74 4.45 -7.59
CA GLY A 138 -16.19 5.72 -8.16
C GLY A 138 -15.42 6.94 -7.66
N GLU A 139 -14.26 6.74 -7.04
CA GLU A 139 -13.40 7.78 -6.49
C GLU A 139 -12.38 8.26 -7.53
N LYS A 140 -11.95 9.52 -7.42
CA LYS A 140 -10.87 10.07 -8.25
C LYS A 140 -9.57 10.12 -7.46
N GLY A 141 -8.47 9.76 -8.12
CA GLY A 141 -7.13 10.01 -7.61
C GLY A 141 -6.81 11.51 -7.56
N ASP A 142 -5.81 11.88 -6.78
CA ASP A 142 -5.24 13.22 -6.75
C ASP A 142 -4.37 13.49 -7.99
N ASP A 143 -4.34 14.75 -8.42
CA ASP A 143 -3.48 15.20 -9.50
C ASP A 143 -2.02 15.31 -9.02
N ILE A 144 -1.12 14.59 -9.69
CA ILE A 144 0.31 14.65 -9.40
C ILE A 144 0.89 15.88 -10.09
N LYS A 145 1.47 16.81 -9.33
CA LYS A 145 2.16 17.98 -9.88
C LYS A 145 3.66 17.67 -9.97
N GLU A 146 4.29 17.94 -11.11
CA GLU A 146 5.72 17.62 -11.35
C GLU A 146 6.69 18.20 -10.29
N SER A 147 6.27 19.19 -9.50
CA SER A 147 7.06 19.84 -8.45
C SER A 147 7.34 18.99 -7.20
N ASP A 148 6.90 17.75 -7.16
CA ASP A 148 6.95 16.91 -5.97
C ASP A 148 8.38 16.44 -5.64
N ARG A 149 9.02 17.20 -4.74
CA ARG A 149 10.35 16.93 -4.20
C ARG A 149 10.35 15.60 -3.45
N SER A 150 11.39 14.80 -3.67
CA SER A 150 11.67 13.65 -2.82
C SER A 150 11.98 14.10 -1.40
N LEU A 151 11.57 13.30 -0.43
CA LEU A 151 11.97 13.39 0.97
C LEU A 151 13.37 12.78 1.16
N ASN A 152 14.13 13.31 2.11
CA ASN A 152 15.36 12.69 2.56
C ASN A 152 15.02 11.69 3.66
N LEU A 153 15.18 10.39 3.40
CA LEU A 153 14.73 9.35 4.31
C LEU A 153 15.87 8.80 5.18
N SER A 154 15.69 8.84 6.50
CA SER A 154 16.57 8.20 7.48
C SER A 154 16.44 6.66 7.46
N ASN A 155 17.17 5.97 8.34
CA ASN A 155 17.17 4.49 8.35
C ASN A 155 16.04 3.88 9.19
N ASN A 156 15.41 4.64 10.07
CA ASN A 156 14.41 4.14 11.01
C ASN A 156 13.23 5.10 11.22
N PRO A 157 12.62 5.65 10.15
CA PRO A 157 11.55 6.63 10.29
C PRO A 157 10.29 6.05 10.97
N PHE A 158 9.50 6.95 11.54
CA PHE A 158 8.07 6.77 11.79
C PHE A 158 7.29 7.34 10.62
N PHE A 159 6.53 6.49 9.93
CA PHE A 159 5.61 6.91 8.88
C PHE A 159 4.24 7.20 9.48
N ILE A 160 3.68 8.37 9.20
CA ILE A 160 2.42 8.82 9.78
C ILE A 160 1.51 9.27 8.65
N GLY A 161 0.23 8.99 8.78
CA GLY A 161 -0.77 9.56 7.89
C GLY A 161 -2.17 9.63 8.49
N TYR A 162 -2.95 10.57 7.99
CA TYR A 162 -4.38 10.68 8.26
C TYR A 162 -5.19 10.24 7.02
N LYS A 163 -6.36 9.62 7.24
CA LYS A 163 -7.19 8.98 6.21
C LYS A 163 -6.36 8.15 5.21
N GLU A 164 -6.46 8.47 3.92
CA GLU A 164 -5.76 7.77 2.83
C GLU A 164 -4.23 7.83 2.99
N GLY A 165 -3.69 8.86 3.66
CA GLY A 165 -2.27 8.93 4.02
C GLY A 165 -1.81 7.81 4.95
N TYR A 166 -2.69 7.24 5.80
CA TYR A 166 -2.31 6.09 6.65
C TYR A 166 -2.04 4.83 5.83
N GLY A 167 -2.84 4.58 4.78
CA GLY A 167 -2.58 3.46 3.88
C GLY A 167 -1.22 3.59 3.19
N ILE A 168 -0.82 4.82 2.84
CA ILE A 168 0.53 5.09 2.31
C ILE A 168 1.61 4.95 3.38
N ALA A 169 1.36 5.37 4.62
CA ALA A 169 2.28 5.16 5.73
C ALA A 169 2.57 3.67 5.97
N TYR A 170 1.52 2.84 5.94
CA TYR A 170 1.64 1.39 6.04
C TYR A 170 2.45 0.80 4.87
N TYR A 171 2.15 1.22 3.64
CA TYR A 171 2.94 0.84 2.46
C TYR A 171 4.42 1.24 2.58
N ALA A 172 4.72 2.44 3.08
CA ALA A 172 6.07 2.93 3.30
C ALA A 172 6.87 2.03 4.24
N MET A 173 6.26 1.65 5.37
CA MET A 173 6.85 0.72 6.33
C MET A 173 7.20 -0.63 5.67
N LEU A 174 6.29 -1.18 4.85
CA LEU A 174 6.55 -2.42 4.11
C LEU A 174 7.74 -2.27 3.16
N LYS A 175 7.80 -1.20 2.36
CA LYS A 175 8.91 -0.98 1.41
C LYS A 175 10.25 -0.84 2.12
N PHE A 176 10.27 -0.20 3.29
CA PHE A 176 11.48 -0.08 4.09
C PHE A 176 11.99 -1.42 4.60
N ALA A 177 11.09 -2.27 5.10
CA ALA A 177 11.43 -3.62 5.53
C ALA A 177 11.92 -4.48 4.35
N GLU A 178 11.26 -4.40 3.20
CA GLU A 178 11.57 -5.22 2.03
C GLU A 178 12.86 -4.83 1.31
N ILE A 179 13.08 -3.52 1.12
CA ILE A 179 14.20 -3.00 0.32
C ILE A 179 15.47 -2.91 1.17
N PHE A 180 15.35 -2.39 2.39
CA PHE A 180 16.50 -2.08 3.24
C PHE A 180 16.68 -3.04 4.41
N GLY A 181 15.64 -3.78 4.81
CA GLY A 181 15.66 -4.58 6.05
C GLY A 181 15.61 -3.72 7.31
N TYR A 182 15.09 -2.49 7.19
CA TYR A 182 15.09 -1.51 8.25
C TYR A 182 13.88 -1.62 9.15
N THR A 183 14.08 -1.34 10.45
CA THR A 183 13.00 -1.25 11.43
C THR A 183 12.33 0.11 11.32
N THR A 184 11.05 0.11 11.00
CA THR A 184 10.22 1.32 10.86
C THR A 184 8.85 1.09 11.47
N ASN A 185 8.08 2.17 11.62
CA ASN A 185 6.74 2.13 12.15
C ASN A 185 5.79 2.80 11.14
N SER A 186 4.53 2.40 11.14
CA SER A 186 3.46 3.13 10.49
C SER A 186 2.33 3.37 11.48
N GLU A 187 1.86 4.60 11.58
CA GLU A 187 0.88 4.99 12.59
C GLU A 187 -0.24 5.84 11.98
N ARG A 188 -1.46 5.63 12.47
CA ARG A 188 -2.57 6.57 12.23
C ARG A 188 -2.24 7.86 12.96
N PHE A 189 -2.43 9.01 12.30
CA PHE A 189 -2.08 10.33 12.85
C PHE A 189 -2.53 10.55 14.30
N GLU A 190 -3.80 10.27 14.61
CA GLU A 190 -4.29 10.45 15.99
C GLU A 190 -3.57 9.52 16.96
N GLN A 191 -3.44 8.23 16.61
CA GLN A 191 -2.83 7.23 17.51
C GLN A 191 -1.35 7.51 17.75
N PHE A 192 -0.64 8.03 16.74
CA PHE A 192 0.74 8.47 16.87
C PHE A 192 0.92 9.47 18.03
N CYS A 193 0.01 10.45 18.14
CA CYS A 193 0.09 11.50 19.15
C CYS A 193 -0.17 11.00 20.58
N HIS A 194 -0.71 9.80 20.79
CA HIS A 194 -1.05 9.28 22.12
C HIS A 194 0.07 8.50 22.80
N SER A 195 0.96 7.86 22.03
CA SER A 195 2.09 7.12 22.62
C SER A 195 3.29 6.96 21.68
N PRO A 196 3.12 6.57 20.40
CA PRO A 196 4.26 6.36 19.49
C PRO A 196 5.16 7.60 19.34
N ILE A 197 4.62 8.81 19.49
CA ILE A 197 5.39 10.07 19.46
C ILE A 197 6.52 10.10 20.49
N PHE A 198 6.40 9.45 21.66
CA PHE A 198 7.48 9.43 22.65
C PHE A 198 8.67 8.54 22.24
N MET A 199 8.54 7.76 21.15
CA MET A 199 9.60 6.91 20.62
C MET A 199 10.44 7.60 19.53
N THR A 200 10.22 8.89 19.26
CA THR A 200 10.81 9.60 18.10
C THR A 200 12.00 10.50 18.42
N GLU A 201 12.46 10.56 19.68
CA GLU A 201 13.54 11.46 20.14
C GLU A 201 14.87 11.33 19.35
N ASN A 202 15.09 10.23 18.63
CA ASN A 202 16.24 10.06 17.72
C ASN A 202 15.84 9.41 16.39
N ARG A 203 14.60 9.59 15.98
CA ARG A 203 14.02 8.97 14.79
C ARG A 203 13.27 10.02 14.00
N GLN A 204 13.48 10.01 12.71
CA GLN A 204 12.77 10.90 11.80
C GLN A 204 11.27 10.60 11.80
N ILE A 205 10.48 11.65 11.70
CA ILE A 205 9.05 11.59 11.43
C ILE A 205 8.83 11.89 9.94
N ILE A 206 8.08 11.02 9.25
CA ILE A 206 7.63 11.23 7.87
C ILE A 206 6.11 11.30 7.87
N LEU A 207 5.57 12.47 7.54
CA LEU A 207 4.14 12.74 7.49
C LEU A 207 3.62 12.79 6.05
N PHE A 208 2.76 11.83 5.69
CA PHE A 208 2.01 11.84 4.43
C PHE A 208 0.77 12.70 4.58
N ARG A 209 0.84 13.92 4.06
CA ARG A 209 -0.19 14.95 4.26
C ARG A 209 -1.44 14.67 3.43
N ILE A 210 -2.57 15.09 3.98
CA ILE A 210 -3.83 15.25 3.24
C ILE A 210 -4.40 16.68 3.35
N GLY A 211 -3.68 17.59 3.99
CA GLY A 211 -4.02 19.01 4.07
C GLY A 211 -4.88 19.38 5.28
N ASN A 212 -4.73 18.66 6.40
CA ASN A 212 -5.46 18.94 7.64
C ASN A 212 -4.70 19.96 8.51
N GLU A 213 -5.41 20.85 9.21
CA GLU A 213 -4.81 21.88 10.08
C GLU A 213 -3.97 21.28 11.22
N ARG A 214 -4.39 20.14 11.80
CA ARG A 214 -3.63 19.44 12.85
C ARG A 214 -2.31 18.88 12.34
N GLU A 215 -2.18 18.57 11.04
CA GLU A 215 -0.90 18.19 10.45
C GLU A 215 0.10 19.36 10.53
N ILE A 216 -0.38 20.59 10.28
CA ILE A 216 0.43 21.82 10.37
C ILE A 216 0.81 22.10 11.82
N GLU A 217 -0.13 21.92 12.75
CA GLU A 217 0.13 22.05 14.18
C GLU A 217 1.24 21.09 14.65
N LEU A 218 1.17 19.81 14.25
CA LEU A 218 2.21 18.84 14.55
C LEU A 218 3.57 19.27 13.97
N ILE A 219 3.61 19.65 12.69
CA ILE A 219 4.84 20.11 12.02
C ILE A 219 5.48 21.28 12.78
N ASN A 220 4.68 22.24 13.23
CA ASN A 220 5.19 23.41 13.93
C ASN A 220 5.57 23.13 15.40
N SER A 221 5.04 22.06 15.99
CA SER A 221 5.27 21.71 17.40
C SER A 221 6.43 20.74 17.60
N VAL A 222 6.88 20.05 16.54
CA VAL A 222 8.03 19.14 16.60
C VAL A 222 9.32 19.94 16.39
N ASP A 223 10.05 20.18 17.47
CA ASP A 223 11.36 20.85 17.50
C ASP A 223 12.50 19.95 18.01
N TYR A 224 12.17 18.74 18.45
CA TYR A 224 13.09 17.81 19.11
C TYR A 224 13.62 16.70 18.17
N THR A 225 13.08 16.56 16.95
CA THR A 225 13.55 15.58 15.95
C THR A 225 13.28 16.08 14.52
N ASP A 226 13.88 15.43 13.52
CA ASP A 226 13.64 15.75 12.11
C ASP A 226 12.23 15.31 11.70
N ILE A 227 11.44 16.25 11.17
CA ILE A 227 10.14 15.99 10.57
C ILE A 227 10.16 16.37 9.10
N GLN A 228 9.82 15.43 8.23
CA GLN A 228 9.58 15.69 6.82
C GLN A 228 8.14 15.36 6.46
N PHE A 229 7.64 16.05 5.45
CA PHE A 229 6.27 15.90 5.03
C PHE A 229 6.15 16.09 3.52
N THR A 230 5.14 15.45 2.94
CA THR A 230 4.82 15.60 1.52
C THR A 230 4.15 16.94 1.25
N ASN A 231 4.38 17.53 0.08
CA ASN A 231 3.75 18.81 -0.32
C ASN A 231 2.47 18.59 -1.15
N CYS A 232 1.78 17.47 -0.94
CA CYS A 232 0.56 17.12 -1.65
C CYS A 232 -0.42 16.41 -0.73
N ASN A 233 -1.66 16.28 -1.20
CA ASN A 233 -2.82 15.98 -0.34
C ASN A 233 -3.59 14.72 -0.74
N GLY A 234 -2.94 13.72 -1.33
CA GLY A 234 -3.62 12.50 -1.76
C GLY A 234 -2.72 11.28 -1.89
N ALA A 235 -3.35 10.12 -2.01
CA ALA A 235 -2.68 8.83 -1.91
C ALA A 235 -1.68 8.58 -3.05
N PHE A 236 -2.02 8.96 -4.29
CA PHE A 236 -1.18 8.69 -5.46
C PHE A 236 0.07 9.55 -5.44
N CYS A 237 -0.06 10.85 -5.19
CA CYS A 237 1.10 11.72 -5.04
C CYS A 237 1.99 11.27 -3.88
N ASN A 238 1.40 10.99 -2.70
CA ASN A 238 2.17 10.55 -1.54
C ASN A 238 2.95 9.26 -1.82
N ALA A 239 2.34 8.28 -2.50
CA ALA A 239 3.00 7.05 -2.90
C ALA A 239 4.17 7.31 -3.87
N ILE A 240 3.97 8.18 -4.86
CA ILE A 240 5.01 8.52 -5.85
C ILE A 240 6.18 9.27 -5.20
N ILE A 241 5.90 10.23 -4.32
CA ILE A 241 6.95 10.92 -3.55
C ILE A 241 7.75 9.91 -2.74
N LEU A 242 7.09 9.01 -2.00
CA LEU A 242 7.74 7.96 -1.24
C LEU A 242 8.67 7.12 -2.12
N MET A 243 8.16 6.61 -3.25
CA MET A 243 8.96 5.75 -4.13
C MET A 243 10.15 6.50 -4.75
N LYS A 244 9.97 7.76 -5.18
CA LYS A 244 11.09 8.63 -5.61
C LYS A 244 12.11 8.84 -4.50
N SER A 245 11.64 9.01 -3.26
CA SER A 245 12.50 9.20 -2.08
C SER A 245 13.32 7.94 -1.75
N ILE A 246 12.72 6.76 -1.91
CA ILE A 246 13.41 5.47 -1.80
C ILE A 246 14.48 5.34 -2.88
N VAL A 247 14.16 5.62 -4.15
CA VAL A 247 15.14 5.60 -5.26
C VAL A 247 16.31 6.54 -4.98
N ASN A 248 16.03 7.76 -4.51
CA ASN A 248 17.05 8.74 -4.18
C ASN A 248 17.94 8.28 -3.02
N LYS A 249 17.35 7.68 -1.97
CA LYS A 249 18.11 7.07 -0.88
C LYS A 249 19.00 5.94 -1.39
N MET A 250 18.46 5.04 -2.20
CA MET A 250 19.23 3.92 -2.77
C MET A 250 20.44 4.43 -3.55
N ARG A 251 20.28 5.45 -4.38
CA ARG A 251 21.36 6.07 -5.14
C ARG A 251 22.40 6.72 -4.23
N LYS A 252 21.96 7.53 -3.26
CA LYS A 252 22.83 8.22 -2.31
C LYS A 252 23.70 7.24 -1.51
N GLU A 253 23.12 6.11 -1.10
CA GLU A 253 23.79 5.08 -0.30
C GLU A 253 24.48 4.00 -1.16
N LYS A 254 24.44 4.13 -2.49
CA LYS A 254 24.91 3.11 -3.44
C LYS A 254 24.31 1.72 -3.16
N TRP A 255 23.05 1.70 -2.74
CA TRP A 255 22.29 0.51 -2.40
C TRP A 255 21.75 -0.15 -3.67
N ASP A 256 22.40 -1.20 -4.14
CA ASP A 256 21.99 -1.96 -5.33
C ASP A 256 21.50 -3.38 -5.00
N LYS A 257 20.61 -3.48 -4.01
CA LYS A 257 20.03 -4.75 -3.58
C LYS A 257 18.62 -4.58 -3.05
N ILE A 258 17.90 -5.70 -2.96
CA ILE A 258 16.60 -5.78 -2.31
C ILE A 258 16.74 -6.77 -1.16
N TYR A 259 16.62 -6.28 0.08
CA TYR A 259 16.96 -7.04 1.28
C TYR A 259 16.26 -8.41 1.34
N PHE A 260 14.96 -8.47 1.04
CA PHE A 260 14.22 -9.74 1.11
C PHE A 260 14.70 -10.79 0.09
N LEU A 261 15.25 -10.37 -1.06
CA LEU A 261 15.79 -11.28 -2.07
C LEU A 261 17.13 -11.89 -1.63
N GLU A 262 17.88 -11.19 -0.77
CA GLU A 262 19.17 -11.68 -0.23
C GLU A 262 18.96 -12.60 0.98
N ASN A 263 17.98 -12.30 1.84
CA ASN A 263 17.76 -13.05 3.07
C ASN A 263 16.83 -14.26 2.86
N LYS A 264 17.38 -15.31 2.23
CA LYS A 264 16.65 -16.57 1.93
C LYS A 264 15.99 -17.21 3.16
N LYS A 265 16.60 -17.09 4.34
CA LYS A 265 16.06 -17.69 5.57
C LYS A 265 14.73 -17.05 5.97
N ILE A 266 14.68 -15.72 6.01
CA ILE A 266 13.45 -14.97 6.31
C ILE A 266 12.44 -15.15 5.19
N LEU A 267 12.87 -15.07 3.93
CA LEU A 267 12.00 -15.24 2.77
C LEU A 267 11.32 -16.62 2.76
N ASN A 268 12.03 -17.68 3.12
CA ASN A 268 11.46 -19.04 3.19
C ASN A 268 10.38 -19.15 4.27
N VAL A 269 10.61 -18.57 5.45
CA VAL A 269 9.60 -18.53 6.53
C VAL A 269 8.37 -17.76 6.07
N SER A 270 8.57 -16.54 5.55
CA SER A 270 7.50 -15.70 5.02
C SER A 270 6.70 -16.42 3.92
N SER A 271 7.38 -17.00 2.93
CA SER A 271 6.76 -17.71 1.82
C SER A 271 5.91 -18.88 2.28
N LYS A 272 6.38 -19.66 3.26
CA LYS A 272 5.64 -20.80 3.83
C LYS A 272 4.36 -20.37 4.56
N MET A 273 4.34 -19.15 5.11
CA MET A 273 3.16 -18.62 5.80
C MET A 273 2.16 -18.00 4.82
N ILE A 274 2.63 -17.48 3.68
CA ILE A 274 1.80 -16.77 2.69
C ILE A 274 1.19 -17.71 1.64
N TYR A 275 1.94 -18.67 1.13
CA TYR A 275 1.57 -19.55 0.00
C TYR A 275 1.36 -21.00 0.45
#